data_AF-A0A0V0YNW3-F1
#
_entry.id   AF-A0A0V0YNW3-F1
#
_cell.length_a   1.000
_cell.length_b   1.000
_cell.length_c   1.000
_cell.angle_alpha   90.00
_cell.angle_beta   90.00
_cell.angle_gamma   90.00
#
_symmetry.space_group_name_H-M   'P 1'
#
loop_
_entity.id
_entity.type
_entity.pdbx_description
1 polymer ?
#
loop_
_entity_poly.entity_id
_entity_poly.type
_entity_poly.pdbx_seq_one_letter_code
_entity_poly.pdbx_strand_id
1 'polypeptide(L)'
;MNSSRKLFNLKHTSSPCSFLNLKNENCASRKTSRVSFGENGKAQNSFIERFDIIFDNADVVYFAGQKLAGKIVLELLEATNVNEILIELRGSAKTYWTKHSDRSRKHYRDTEPYFCEQFNTNYTKPNRLGGKDIPLGKGKHEIPFFYRLPENLPSSFEGDFGYARYTCKATIERPWESDLICKKAFTVVGDENLPEEKSCLNEMKITESASSLRCCLFSRRDQIHVRMSLPKTYYVPGEVIRTFLQITNDSRRTLKNCHLTIMQHICYKAKDFSCKEHRKRTDKAVLSECLPVIGKQQQVEWIRPLIVPSIPPKLTRCTIIEITYSCNLKIDSHTFTPILFTVGSITPKKLMKNNLTKAVENVSTKLADNSQTFQAYGRWADQIAYNDAVIGEALVQETIDALQYCNSIFKPKYPCLLVSELAEGNNNSSSFCKNSSSLNDNSDAQHSTFEVL
;
A
#
# COMPACT_ATOMS: atom_id res chain seq x y z
N MET A 1 70.32 -1.74 9.41
CA MET A 1 69.25 -2.34 8.58
C MET A 1 67.92 -2.08 9.28
N ASN A 2 67.27 -0.98 8.93
CA ASN A 2 65.99 -0.54 9.49
C ASN A 2 64.85 -1.10 8.62
N SER A 3 63.85 -1.74 9.22
CA SER A 3 62.55 -1.96 8.56
C SER A 3 61.43 -1.43 9.45
N SER A 4 60.74 -0.44 8.90
CA SER A 4 59.73 0.41 9.53
C SER A 4 58.32 -0.18 9.38
N ARG A 5 57.51 0.06 10.42
CA ARG A 5 56.04 -0.03 10.45
C ARG A 5 55.38 0.64 9.23
N LYS A 6 54.23 0.12 8.78
CA LYS A 6 53.01 0.93 8.51
C LYS A 6 51.77 0.09 8.18
N LEU A 7 50.68 0.42 8.88
CA LEU A 7 49.30 0.11 8.57
C LEU A 7 48.91 0.61 7.17
N PHE A 8 48.08 -0.14 6.45
CA PHE A 8 47.35 0.37 5.29
C PHE A 8 45.85 0.09 5.38
N ASN A 9 45.10 1.19 5.46
CA ASN A 9 43.67 1.32 5.20
C ASN A 9 43.34 0.95 3.75
N LEU A 10 42.27 0.19 3.53
CA LEU A 10 41.60 0.12 2.23
C LEU A 10 40.28 0.90 2.31
N LYS A 11 40.27 2.04 1.62
CA LYS A 11 39.13 2.94 1.44
C LYS A 11 38.17 2.36 0.41
N HIS A 12 36.89 2.28 0.76
CA HIS A 12 35.79 2.23 -0.20
C HIS A 12 35.67 3.60 -0.89
N THR A 13 35.82 3.63 -2.21
CA THR A 13 35.54 4.83 -3.02
C THR A 13 34.20 4.68 -3.73
N SER A 14 33.20 5.39 -3.23
CA SER A 14 31.95 5.69 -3.93
C SER A 14 32.16 6.90 -4.84
N SER A 15 32.02 6.73 -6.15
CA SER A 15 32.08 7.83 -7.12
C SER A 15 30.67 8.41 -7.36
N PRO A 16 30.47 9.74 -7.30
CA PRO A 16 29.22 10.39 -7.67
C PRO A 16 29.19 10.73 -9.15
N CYS A 17 28.17 10.30 -9.89
CA CYS A 17 27.93 10.74 -11.27
C CYS A 17 27.47 12.20 -11.30
N SER A 18 28.32 13.06 -11.86
CA SER A 18 28.06 14.46 -12.17
C SER A 18 27.20 14.60 -13.43
N PHE A 19 26.15 15.41 -13.35
CA PHE A 19 25.38 15.88 -14.51
C PHE A 19 26.18 16.97 -15.22
N LEU A 20 26.58 16.73 -16.48
CA LEU A 20 27.12 17.75 -17.39
C LEU A 20 26.00 18.28 -18.29
N ASN A 21 25.83 19.61 -18.24
CA ASN A 21 25.07 20.38 -19.21
C ASN A 21 25.69 20.26 -20.61
N LEU A 22 24.90 19.90 -21.61
CA LEU A 22 25.24 20.10 -23.02
C LEU A 22 24.14 20.91 -23.70
N LYS A 23 24.58 22.02 -24.29
CA LYS A 23 23.82 23.01 -25.04
C LYS A 23 23.29 22.43 -26.35
N ASN A 24 22.14 22.97 -26.78
CA ASN A 24 21.64 22.95 -28.15
C ASN A 24 22.76 23.18 -29.17
N GLU A 25 22.87 22.32 -30.19
CA GLU A 25 23.04 22.73 -31.59
C GLU A 25 22.48 21.66 -32.56
N ASN A 26 21.69 22.16 -33.51
CA ASN A 26 21.44 21.73 -34.89
C ASN A 26 20.66 20.45 -35.24
N CYS A 27 19.51 20.76 -35.84
CA CYS A 27 18.54 19.95 -36.56
C CYS A 27 19.12 19.39 -37.87
N ALA A 28 18.95 18.08 -38.09
CA ALA A 28 18.99 17.47 -39.43
C ALA A 28 17.98 16.32 -39.49
N SER A 29 17.05 16.46 -40.44
CA SER A 29 15.89 15.64 -40.78
C SER A 29 16.01 14.12 -40.56
N ARG A 30 15.19 13.57 -39.65
CA ARG A 30 14.82 12.15 -39.63
C ARG A 30 13.40 11.97 -40.16
N LYS A 31 13.24 11.09 -41.15
CA LYS A 31 11.92 10.59 -41.58
C LYS A 31 11.24 9.93 -40.39
N THR A 32 10.15 10.52 -39.94
CA THR A 32 9.27 9.97 -38.90
C THR A 32 8.49 8.79 -39.47
N SER A 33 8.70 7.61 -38.91
CA SER A 33 7.76 6.49 -39.07
C SER A 33 6.42 6.92 -38.46
N ARG A 34 5.35 6.79 -39.25
CA ARG A 34 3.98 7.17 -38.85
C ARG A 34 3.50 6.26 -37.73
N VAL A 35 3.48 6.78 -36.50
CA VAL A 35 2.66 6.22 -35.42
C VAL A 35 1.20 6.44 -35.82
N SER A 36 0.46 5.37 -36.06
CA SER A 36 -0.98 5.43 -36.27
C SER A 36 -1.68 5.22 -34.93
N PHE A 37 -2.61 6.13 -34.61
CA PHE A 37 -3.40 6.07 -33.39
C PHE A 37 -4.73 5.36 -33.71
N GLY A 38 -4.95 4.18 -33.12
CA GLY A 38 -6.27 3.55 -33.09
C GLY A 38 -7.15 4.19 -32.01
N GLU A 39 -8.47 4.02 -32.14
CA GLU A 39 -9.54 4.69 -31.35
C GLU A 39 -9.49 4.48 -29.81
N ASN A 40 -8.48 3.79 -29.26
CA ASN A 40 -8.31 3.54 -27.82
C ASN A 40 -6.99 4.06 -27.22
N GLY A 41 -6.24 4.90 -27.92
CA GLY A 41 -5.08 5.60 -27.34
C GLY A 41 -3.88 4.71 -26.95
N LYS A 42 -3.87 3.44 -27.36
CA LYS A 42 -2.69 2.57 -27.24
C LYS A 42 -1.79 2.79 -28.46
N ALA A 43 -0.53 3.10 -28.23
CA ALA A 43 0.46 3.17 -29.30
C ALA A 43 0.70 1.74 -29.81
N GLN A 44 0.09 1.40 -30.95
CA GLN A 44 0.14 0.07 -31.51
C GLN A 44 1.33 -0.02 -32.45
N ASN A 45 2.33 -0.78 -32.05
CA ASN A 45 3.38 -1.17 -32.97
C ASN A 45 2.84 -2.26 -33.88
N SER A 46 2.95 -2.07 -35.19
CA SER A 46 2.19 -2.83 -36.20
C SER A 46 2.49 -4.33 -36.24
N PHE A 47 3.57 -4.78 -35.60
CA PHE A 47 4.07 -6.14 -35.65
C PHE A 47 4.03 -6.90 -34.31
N ILE A 48 3.56 -6.27 -33.23
CA ILE A 48 3.44 -6.90 -31.92
C ILE A 48 1.98 -6.98 -31.53
N GLU A 49 1.50 -8.21 -31.38
CA GLU A 49 0.15 -8.49 -30.92
C GLU A 49 0.06 -8.38 -29.39
N ARG A 50 1.08 -8.91 -28.69
CA ARG A 50 1.11 -8.93 -27.23
C ARG A 50 2.52 -8.75 -26.70
N PHE A 51 2.66 -7.89 -25.71
CA PHE A 51 3.86 -7.81 -24.88
C PHE A 51 3.45 -7.61 -23.42
N ASP A 52 3.65 -8.64 -22.61
CA ASP A 52 3.10 -8.69 -21.25
C ASP A 52 4.01 -9.43 -20.25
N ILE A 53 3.87 -9.11 -18.97
CA ILE A 53 4.51 -9.82 -17.85
C ILE A 53 3.43 -10.61 -17.12
N ILE A 54 3.60 -11.93 -17.01
CA ILE A 54 2.68 -12.81 -16.28
C ILE A 54 3.41 -13.38 -15.08
N PHE A 55 2.89 -13.11 -13.89
CA PHE A 55 3.39 -13.67 -12.64
C PHE A 55 2.75 -15.04 -12.38
N ASP A 56 3.50 -15.97 -11.78
CA ASP A 56 2.98 -17.32 -11.47
C ASP A 56 1.93 -17.29 -10.35
N ASN A 57 1.98 -16.28 -9.46
CA ASN A 57 0.94 -16.08 -8.46
C ASN A 57 -0.22 -15.27 -9.06
N ALA A 58 -1.40 -15.88 -9.15
CA ALA A 58 -2.62 -15.26 -9.67
C ALA A 58 -3.05 -14.00 -8.88
N ASP A 59 -2.80 -13.97 -7.56
CA ASP A 59 -3.11 -12.80 -6.73
C ASP A 59 -2.08 -11.69 -6.88
N VAL A 60 -0.90 -11.98 -7.45
CA VAL A 60 0.21 -11.03 -7.61
C VAL A 60 0.68 -10.47 -6.25
N VAL A 61 0.60 -11.30 -5.20
CA VAL A 61 1.04 -10.99 -3.83
C VAL A 61 2.21 -11.88 -3.45
N TYR A 62 3.27 -11.28 -2.88
CA TYR A 62 4.48 -11.99 -2.47
C TYR A 62 4.90 -11.55 -1.07
N PHE A 63 5.37 -12.48 -0.25
CA PHE A 63 5.95 -12.16 1.05
C PHE A 63 7.43 -11.77 0.91
N ALA A 64 7.92 -10.91 1.81
CA ALA A 64 9.36 -10.64 1.88
C ALA A 64 10.14 -11.96 2.05
N GLY A 65 11.25 -12.13 1.31
CA GLY A 65 11.99 -13.39 1.24
C GLY A 65 11.42 -14.43 0.26
N GLN A 66 10.23 -14.25 -0.33
CA GLN A 66 9.62 -15.22 -1.25
C GLN A 66 10.30 -15.20 -2.62
N LYS A 67 10.26 -16.35 -3.32
CA LYS A 67 10.60 -16.43 -4.75
C LYS A 67 9.48 -15.79 -5.57
N LEU A 68 9.81 -14.71 -6.28
CA LEU A 68 9.03 -14.14 -7.37
C LEU A 68 9.36 -14.93 -8.65
N ALA A 69 8.36 -15.48 -9.31
CA ALA A 69 8.52 -16.21 -10.56
C ALA A 69 7.40 -15.84 -11.54
N GLY A 70 7.71 -15.95 -12.82
CA GLY A 70 6.79 -15.60 -13.89
C GLY A 70 7.42 -15.77 -15.26
N LYS A 71 6.78 -15.20 -16.26
CA LYS A 71 7.25 -15.17 -17.64
C LYS A 71 6.90 -13.87 -18.35
N ILE A 72 7.76 -13.46 -19.27
CA ILE A 72 7.43 -12.48 -20.30
C ILE A 72 6.72 -13.22 -21.44
N VAL A 73 5.61 -12.68 -21.91
CA VAL A 73 4.91 -13.15 -23.11
C VAL A 73 5.05 -12.11 -24.19
N LEU A 74 5.70 -12.49 -25.29
CA LEU A 74 5.86 -11.68 -26.49
C LEU A 74 5.24 -12.43 -27.67
N GLU A 75 4.29 -11.81 -28.36
CA GLU A 75 3.62 -12.37 -29.54
C GLU A 75 3.88 -11.46 -30.74
N LEU A 76 4.65 -12.00 -31.68
CA LEU A 76 5.09 -11.31 -32.89
C LEU A 76 4.22 -11.73 -34.08
N LEU A 77 3.70 -10.74 -34.81
CA LEU A 77 2.94 -10.96 -36.04
C LEU A 77 3.83 -11.28 -37.24
N GLU A 78 5.10 -10.89 -37.18
CA GLU A 78 6.14 -11.14 -38.18
C GLU A 78 7.53 -11.25 -37.54
N ALA A 79 8.51 -11.79 -38.28
CA ALA A 79 9.86 -11.96 -37.79
C ALA A 79 10.52 -10.59 -37.55
N THR A 80 11.03 -10.35 -36.33
CA THR A 80 11.46 -9.03 -35.88
C THR A 80 12.90 -9.07 -35.34
N ASN A 81 13.73 -8.09 -35.70
CA ASN A 81 15.06 -7.95 -35.12
C ASN A 81 14.97 -7.43 -33.69
N VAL A 82 15.48 -8.22 -32.74
CA VAL A 82 15.53 -7.89 -31.32
C VAL A 82 16.98 -8.03 -30.86
N ASN A 83 17.54 -6.97 -30.26
CA ASN A 83 18.89 -7.02 -29.72
C ASN A 83 18.88 -7.90 -28.46
N GLU A 84 18.19 -7.42 -27.43
CA GLU A 84 18.17 -8.05 -26.11
C GLU A 84 16.78 -7.92 -25.48
N ILE A 85 16.42 -8.89 -24.65
CA ILE A 85 15.25 -8.82 -23.77
C ILE A 85 15.77 -8.75 -22.35
N LEU A 86 15.57 -7.60 -21.72
CA LEU A 86 16.07 -7.26 -20.39
C LEU A 86 14.93 -7.25 -19.38
N ILE A 87 15.22 -7.69 -18.16
CA ILE A 87 14.30 -7.57 -17.02
C ILE A 87 14.96 -6.69 -15.97
N GLU A 88 14.19 -5.75 -15.43
CA GLU A 88 14.50 -4.98 -14.24
C GLU A 88 13.45 -5.27 -13.16
N LEU A 89 13.90 -5.70 -11.99
CA LEU A 89 13.10 -5.83 -10.79
C LEU A 89 13.54 -4.73 -9.81
N ARG A 90 12.59 -3.90 -9.40
CA ARG A 90 12.87 -2.74 -8.56
C ARG A 90 11.91 -2.66 -7.39
N GLY A 91 12.44 -2.38 -6.21
CA GLY A 91 11.68 -2.06 -5.00
C GLY A 91 12.21 -0.79 -4.36
N SER A 92 11.34 0.19 -4.10
CA SER A 92 11.72 1.41 -3.38
C SER A 92 10.52 2.10 -2.76
N ALA A 93 10.73 2.81 -1.66
CA ALA A 93 9.82 3.85 -1.24
C ALA A 93 10.25 5.23 -1.76
N LYS A 94 9.27 6.06 -2.10
CA LYS A 94 9.51 7.46 -2.52
C LYS A 94 8.45 8.35 -1.90
N THR A 95 8.87 9.53 -1.50
CA THR A 95 7.98 10.61 -1.08
C THR A 95 8.25 11.85 -1.92
N TYR A 96 7.19 12.57 -2.28
CA TYR A 96 7.29 13.79 -3.05
C TYR A 96 6.10 14.72 -2.83
N TRP A 97 6.37 16.01 -2.61
CA TRP A 97 5.37 17.05 -2.71
C TRP A 97 6.01 18.39 -3.04
N THR A 98 5.20 19.33 -3.51
CA THR A 98 5.61 20.72 -3.73
C THR A 98 4.90 21.64 -2.75
N LYS A 99 5.56 22.74 -2.39
CA LYS A 99 4.93 23.87 -1.71
C LYS A 99 5.12 25.10 -2.58
N HIS A 100 4.00 25.69 -2.97
CA HIS A 100 3.96 26.91 -3.76
C HIS A 100 4.05 28.10 -2.80
N SER A 101 4.79 29.11 -3.25
CA SER A 101 4.81 30.47 -2.70
C SER A 101 4.70 31.43 -3.87
N ASP A 102 4.26 32.66 -3.64
CA ASP A 102 3.95 33.64 -4.69
C ASP A 102 5.08 33.86 -5.70
N ARG A 103 6.33 33.61 -5.31
CA ARG A 103 7.53 33.80 -6.15
C ARG A 103 8.40 32.54 -6.33
N SER A 104 8.06 31.40 -5.73
CA SER A 104 8.90 30.20 -5.81
C SER A 104 8.15 28.90 -5.58
N ARG A 105 8.63 27.81 -6.19
CA ARG A 105 8.18 26.44 -5.94
C ARG A 105 9.27 25.69 -5.20
N LYS A 106 8.98 25.22 -3.99
CA LYS A 106 9.88 24.36 -3.23
C LYS A 106 9.47 22.90 -3.42
N HIS A 107 10.45 22.06 -3.71
CA HIS A 107 10.27 20.63 -3.90
C HIS A 107 10.81 19.89 -2.68
N TYR A 108 10.04 18.93 -2.20
CA TYR A 108 10.42 18.05 -1.11
C TYR A 108 10.39 16.63 -1.66
N ARG A 109 11.50 15.90 -1.52
CA ARG A 109 11.59 14.52 -1.98
C ARG A 109 12.48 13.68 -1.10
N ASP A 110 12.20 12.39 -1.01
CA ASP A 110 13.14 11.39 -0.51
C ASP A 110 12.91 10.06 -1.23
N THR A 111 13.91 9.19 -1.20
CA THR A 111 13.87 7.89 -1.85
C THR A 111 14.65 6.89 -1.04
N GLU A 112 14.00 5.80 -0.68
CA GLU A 112 14.56 4.69 0.06
C GLU A 112 14.59 3.47 -0.88
N PRO A 113 15.73 3.18 -1.55
CA PRO A 113 15.85 2.01 -2.41
C PRO A 113 15.95 0.74 -1.57
N TYR A 114 15.21 -0.31 -1.95
CA TYR A 114 15.28 -1.62 -1.31
C TYR A 114 16.09 -2.62 -2.16
N PHE A 115 15.85 -2.63 -3.48
CA PHE A 115 16.65 -3.38 -4.45
C PHE A 115 16.40 -2.85 -5.86
N CYS A 116 17.35 -3.08 -6.77
CA CYS A 116 17.23 -2.81 -8.19
C CYS A 116 18.10 -3.81 -8.94
N GLU A 117 17.50 -4.90 -9.38
CA GLU A 117 18.20 -6.00 -10.05
C GLU A 117 17.86 -5.98 -11.53
N GLN A 118 18.88 -6.04 -12.37
CA GLN A 118 18.73 -6.08 -13.82
C GLN A 118 19.41 -7.34 -14.35
N PHE A 119 18.72 -8.07 -15.21
CA PHE A 119 19.27 -9.26 -15.85
C PHE A 119 18.85 -9.38 -17.30
N ASN A 120 19.81 -9.77 -18.14
CA ASN A 120 19.54 -10.15 -19.52
C ASN A 120 19.00 -11.58 -19.53
N THR A 121 17.85 -11.79 -20.17
CA THR A 121 17.20 -13.10 -20.29
C THR A 121 18.00 -14.10 -21.11
N ASN A 122 18.99 -13.63 -21.86
CA ASN A 122 19.80 -14.38 -22.81
C ASN A 122 18.98 -15.07 -23.92
N TYR A 123 17.71 -14.71 -24.07
CA TYR A 123 16.77 -15.35 -24.98
C TYR A 123 17.18 -15.17 -26.45
N THR A 124 17.83 -14.05 -26.78
CA THR A 124 18.32 -13.73 -28.13
C THR A 124 19.74 -14.23 -28.41
N LYS A 125 20.44 -14.82 -27.43
CA LYS A 125 21.82 -15.31 -27.62
C LYS A 125 21.98 -16.41 -28.69
N PRO A 126 21.07 -17.41 -28.78
CA PRO A 126 21.13 -18.42 -29.83
C PRO A 126 21.15 -17.83 -31.25
N ASN A 127 20.47 -16.69 -31.43
CA ASN A 127 20.32 -16.01 -32.71
C ASN A 127 21.56 -15.21 -33.13
N ARG A 128 22.61 -15.16 -32.29
CA ARG A 128 23.87 -14.46 -32.57
C ARG A 128 25.07 -15.42 -32.77
N LEU A 129 24.86 -16.72 -32.58
CA LEU A 129 25.89 -17.74 -32.80
C LEU A 129 26.19 -17.84 -34.31
N GLY A 130 27.37 -17.34 -34.73
CA GLY A 130 27.83 -17.37 -36.11
C GLY A 130 27.99 -16.00 -36.81
N GLY A 131 27.87 -14.89 -36.07
CA GLY A 131 28.14 -13.54 -36.60
C GLY A 131 27.06 -12.96 -37.52
N LYS A 132 25.89 -13.62 -37.60
CA LYS A 132 24.69 -13.11 -38.26
C LYS A 132 23.61 -12.88 -37.21
N ASP A 133 23.03 -11.69 -37.18
CA ASP A 133 21.85 -11.40 -36.35
C ASP A 133 20.62 -12.07 -36.98
N ILE A 134 20.16 -13.16 -36.37
CA ILE A 134 18.96 -13.89 -36.81
C ILE A 134 17.72 -13.23 -36.18
N PRO A 135 16.73 -12.77 -36.96
CA PRO A 135 15.51 -12.19 -36.41
C PRO A 135 14.77 -13.19 -35.53
N LEU A 136 14.09 -12.69 -34.51
CA LEU A 136 13.19 -13.50 -33.71
C LEU A 136 11.99 -13.89 -34.57
N GLY A 137 11.68 -15.19 -34.64
CA GLY A 137 10.63 -15.71 -35.52
C GLY A 137 9.24 -15.17 -35.20
N LYS A 138 8.31 -15.29 -36.15
CA LYS A 138 6.89 -15.01 -35.91
C LYS A 138 6.34 -15.98 -34.85
N GLY A 139 5.41 -15.49 -34.03
CA GLY A 139 4.63 -16.31 -33.09
C GLY A 139 4.87 -15.94 -31.63
N LYS A 140 4.54 -16.90 -30.76
CA LYS A 140 4.53 -16.71 -29.31
C LYS A 140 5.85 -17.13 -28.68
N HIS A 141 6.44 -16.22 -27.92
CA HIS A 141 7.66 -16.39 -27.15
C HIS A 141 7.34 -16.25 -25.66
N GLU A 142 7.68 -17.27 -24.88
CA GLU A 142 7.55 -17.25 -23.42
C GLU A 142 8.94 -17.31 -22.79
N ILE A 143 9.33 -16.23 -22.09
CA ILE A 143 10.64 -16.11 -21.45
C ILE A 143 10.46 -16.18 -19.94
N PRO A 144 10.77 -17.31 -19.29
CA PRO A 144 10.61 -17.45 -17.85
C PRO A 144 11.66 -16.64 -17.09
N PHE A 145 11.29 -16.16 -15.90
CA PHE A 145 12.21 -15.50 -14.98
C PHE A 145 11.88 -15.86 -13.54
N PHE A 146 12.88 -15.72 -12.67
CA PHE A 146 12.66 -15.76 -11.24
C PHE A 146 13.65 -14.89 -10.50
N TYR A 147 13.27 -14.48 -9.30
CA TYR A 147 14.09 -13.69 -8.40
C TYR A 147 13.68 -13.97 -6.95
N ARG A 148 14.64 -13.97 -6.02
CA ARG A 148 14.34 -14.11 -4.59
C ARG A 148 14.29 -12.72 -3.97
N LEU A 149 13.11 -12.33 -3.48
CA LEU A 149 12.94 -11.04 -2.82
C LEU A 149 13.81 -10.97 -1.55
N PRO A 150 14.38 -9.81 -1.21
CA PRO A 150 15.01 -9.60 0.10
C PRO A 150 14.04 -9.90 1.26
N GLU A 151 14.57 -10.33 2.40
CA GLU A 151 13.76 -10.69 3.57
C GLU A 151 13.23 -9.48 4.34
N ASN A 152 13.91 -8.33 4.22
CA ASN A 152 13.64 -7.13 5.00
C ASN A 152 12.91 -6.06 4.17
N LEU A 153 11.88 -6.45 3.42
CA LEU A 153 11.06 -5.50 2.66
C LEU A 153 9.87 -5.01 3.49
N PRO A 154 9.54 -3.71 3.47
CA PRO A 154 8.25 -3.25 3.96
C PRO A 154 7.11 -3.73 3.07
N SER A 155 5.90 -3.64 3.59
CA SER A 155 4.69 -3.90 2.79
C SER A 155 4.48 -2.83 1.71
N SER A 156 3.90 -3.22 0.57
CA SER A 156 3.51 -2.26 -0.47
C SER A 156 2.49 -1.27 0.04
N PHE A 157 2.61 -0.03 -0.40
CA PHE A 157 1.76 1.07 0.00
C PHE A 157 1.68 2.11 -1.11
N GLU A 158 0.50 2.69 -1.28
CA GLU A 158 0.23 3.77 -2.23
C GLU A 158 -0.54 4.89 -1.53
N GLY A 159 -0.02 6.11 -1.59
CA GLY A 159 -0.59 7.28 -0.96
C GLY A 159 -0.36 8.56 -1.77
N ASP A 160 -0.97 9.67 -1.35
CA ASP A 160 -1.04 10.90 -2.14
C ASP A 160 0.31 11.57 -2.36
N PHE A 161 1.22 11.45 -1.38
CA PHE A 161 2.54 12.11 -1.38
C PHE A 161 3.70 11.12 -1.33
N GLY A 162 3.43 9.83 -1.56
CA GLY A 162 4.47 8.81 -1.55
C GLY A 162 3.93 7.39 -1.62
N TYR A 163 4.82 6.47 -1.92
CA TYR A 163 4.52 5.05 -2.06
C TYR A 163 5.70 4.19 -1.60
N ALA A 164 5.42 2.92 -1.29
CA ALA A 164 6.38 1.82 -1.26
C ALA A 164 5.96 0.81 -2.34
N ARG A 165 6.69 0.81 -3.48
CA ARG A 165 6.25 0.12 -4.71
C ARG A 165 7.32 -0.83 -5.22
N TYR A 166 6.86 -1.96 -5.75
CA TYR A 166 7.68 -3.00 -6.35
C TYR A 166 7.21 -3.26 -7.77
N THR A 167 8.14 -3.27 -8.72
CA THR A 167 7.82 -3.38 -10.14
C THR A 167 8.76 -4.34 -10.86
N CYS A 168 8.19 -5.09 -11.79
CA CYS A 168 8.92 -5.80 -12.85
C CYS A 168 8.76 -5.01 -14.15
N LYS A 169 9.88 -4.70 -14.79
CA LYS A 169 9.94 -4.03 -16.08
C LYS A 169 10.65 -4.96 -17.05
N ALA A 170 9.99 -5.28 -18.16
CA ALA A 170 10.58 -5.96 -19.30
C ALA A 170 10.86 -4.91 -20.38
N THR A 171 12.06 -4.94 -20.92
CA THR A 171 12.51 -4.06 -22.01
C THR A 171 12.93 -4.92 -23.20
N ILE A 172 12.37 -4.65 -24.37
CA ILE A 172 12.82 -5.23 -25.63
C ILE A 172 13.63 -4.14 -26.34
N GLU A 173 14.94 -4.35 -26.39
CA GLU A 173 15.86 -3.47 -27.10
C GLU A 173 15.83 -3.79 -28.59
N ARG A 174 15.66 -2.75 -29.42
CA ARG A 174 15.52 -2.90 -30.86
C ARG A 174 16.57 -2.07 -31.60
N PRO A 175 17.16 -2.61 -32.67
CA PRO A 175 18.13 -1.86 -33.44
C PRO A 175 17.43 -0.69 -34.15
N TRP A 176 17.99 0.52 -34.01
CA TRP A 176 17.55 1.75 -34.69
C TRP A 176 16.16 2.30 -34.31
N GLU A 177 15.42 1.62 -33.43
CA GLU A 177 14.09 2.04 -32.97
C GLU A 177 14.04 2.18 -31.45
N SER A 178 13.04 2.89 -30.93
CA SER A 178 12.84 3.01 -29.48
C SER A 178 12.58 1.65 -28.82
N ASP A 179 13.06 1.49 -27.59
CA ASP A 179 12.78 0.31 -26.80
C ASP A 179 11.29 0.15 -26.52
N LEU A 180 10.85 -1.11 -26.45
CA LEU A 180 9.50 -1.44 -26.01
C LEU A 180 9.54 -1.78 -24.54
N ILE A 181 8.57 -1.25 -23.80
CA ILE A 181 8.54 -1.41 -22.35
C ILE A 181 7.18 -1.98 -21.92
N CYS A 182 7.22 -3.06 -21.15
CA CYS A 182 6.10 -3.48 -20.32
C CYS A 182 6.55 -3.39 -18.87
N LYS A 183 5.73 -2.73 -18.04
CA LYS A 183 5.99 -2.59 -16.61
C LYS A 183 4.75 -3.01 -15.84
N LYS A 184 4.93 -3.85 -14.83
CA LYS A 184 3.87 -4.26 -13.91
C LYS A 184 4.34 -4.13 -12.47
N ALA A 185 3.46 -3.60 -11.63
CA ALA A 185 3.64 -3.64 -10.20
C ALA A 185 3.12 -4.95 -9.61
N PHE A 186 3.68 -5.34 -8.46
CA PHE A 186 3.21 -6.47 -7.65
C PHE A 186 3.19 -6.09 -6.18
N THR A 187 2.36 -6.77 -5.39
CA THR A 187 2.26 -6.49 -3.96
C THR A 187 3.29 -7.30 -3.20
N VAL A 188 4.03 -6.63 -2.32
CA VAL A 188 4.87 -7.25 -1.30
C VAL A 188 4.20 -7.09 0.06
N VAL A 189 4.14 -8.17 0.84
CA VAL A 189 3.72 -8.17 2.24
C VAL A 189 4.97 -8.37 3.10
N GLY A 190 5.35 -7.32 3.80
CA GLY A 190 6.48 -7.33 4.72
C GLY A 190 6.17 -8.10 6.00
N ASP A 191 7.20 -8.71 6.59
CA ASP A 191 7.11 -9.21 7.95
C ASP A 191 7.33 -8.06 8.92
N GLU A 192 6.23 -7.36 9.18
CA GLU A 192 6.18 -6.22 10.10
C GLU A 192 6.15 -6.79 11.52
N ASN A 193 7.25 -6.61 12.25
CA ASN A 193 7.44 -7.16 13.58
C ASN A 193 6.36 -6.64 14.54
N LEU A 194 5.70 -7.58 15.21
CA LEU A 194 4.77 -7.32 16.30
C LEU A 194 5.55 -6.71 17.48
N PRO A 195 5.02 -5.69 18.18
CA PRO A 195 5.34 -5.53 19.59
C PRO A 195 5.01 -6.85 20.30
N GLU A 196 5.83 -7.27 21.26
CA GLU A 196 5.60 -8.52 22.00
C GLU A 196 4.12 -8.65 22.40
N GLU A 197 3.54 -9.83 22.15
CA GLU A 197 2.11 -10.15 22.31
C GLU A 197 1.51 -9.67 23.64
N LYS A 198 2.33 -9.62 24.70
CA LYS A 198 1.95 -9.15 26.04
C LYS A 198 1.62 -7.65 26.10
N SER A 199 2.22 -6.81 25.25
CA SER A 199 1.93 -5.36 25.17
C SER A 199 0.66 -5.06 24.37
N CYS A 200 0.30 -5.96 23.44
CA CYS A 200 -0.82 -5.78 22.51
C CYS A 200 -2.20 -6.15 23.08
N LEU A 201 -2.24 -6.90 24.18
CA LEU A 201 -3.46 -7.37 24.86
C LEU A 201 -4.02 -6.37 25.88
N ASN A 202 -3.37 -5.21 26.05
CA ASN A 202 -3.82 -4.21 27.00
C ASN A 202 -5.03 -3.47 26.45
N GLU A 203 -6.13 -3.50 27.19
CA GLU A 203 -7.33 -2.73 26.87
C GLU A 203 -7.00 -1.23 26.96
N MET A 204 -7.27 -0.49 25.88
CA MET A 204 -7.16 0.97 25.90
C MET A 204 -8.52 1.58 26.19
N LYS A 205 -8.59 2.43 27.21
CA LYS A 205 -9.81 3.13 27.65
C LYS A 205 -9.58 4.63 27.57
N ILE A 206 -10.56 5.33 27.01
CA ILE A 206 -10.66 6.78 27.08
C ILE A 206 -11.98 7.12 27.75
N THR A 207 -11.95 8.08 28.68
CA THR A 207 -13.14 8.70 29.27
C THR A 207 -12.99 10.20 29.12
N GLU A 208 -13.92 10.82 28.40
CA GLU A 208 -13.88 12.24 28.07
C GLU A 208 -15.28 12.85 28.23
N SER A 209 -15.32 14.14 28.53
CA SER A 209 -16.57 14.90 28.67
C SER A 209 -16.49 16.16 27.82
N ALA A 210 -17.48 16.37 26.95
CA ALA A 210 -17.57 17.56 26.11
C ALA A 210 -18.80 18.39 26.49
N SER A 211 -18.65 19.72 26.58
CA SER A 211 -19.76 20.64 26.80
C SER A 211 -20.09 21.41 25.51
N SER A 212 -21.38 21.53 25.18
CA SER A 212 -21.81 22.19 23.94
C SER A 212 -21.97 23.71 24.07
N LEU A 213 -21.63 24.31 25.22
CA LEU A 213 -21.83 25.73 25.49
C LEU A 213 -20.52 26.40 25.94
N ARG A 214 -19.91 27.17 25.03
CA ARG A 214 -18.96 28.23 25.40
C ARG A 214 -19.79 29.46 25.75
N CYS A 215 -19.72 29.88 27.01
CA CYS A 215 -20.27 31.11 27.61
C CYS A 215 -21.35 30.83 28.66
N CYS A 216 -21.13 31.39 29.86
CA CYS A 216 -21.96 31.47 31.06
C CYS A 216 -21.69 30.45 32.19
N LEU A 217 -21.62 30.98 33.41
CA LEU A 217 -21.28 30.35 34.70
C LEU A 217 -22.27 29.27 35.19
N PHE A 218 -23.28 28.91 34.39
CA PHE A 218 -24.30 27.88 34.67
C PHE A 218 -24.14 26.60 33.81
N SER A 219 -23.02 26.44 33.11
CA SER A 219 -22.77 25.41 32.07
C SER A 219 -22.58 23.95 32.56
N ARG A 220 -23.04 23.60 33.77
CA ARG A 220 -22.95 22.21 34.29
C ARG A 220 -24.08 21.28 33.81
N ARG A 221 -25.07 21.79 33.06
CA ARG A 221 -26.30 21.04 32.66
C ARG A 221 -26.38 20.72 31.15
N ASP A 222 -25.25 20.74 30.45
CA ASP A 222 -25.22 20.51 28.99
C ASP A 222 -23.91 19.80 28.59
N GLN A 223 -23.75 18.58 29.08
CA GLN A 223 -22.54 17.77 28.90
C GLN A 223 -22.86 16.44 28.20
N ILE A 224 -21.92 16.00 27.39
CA ILE A 224 -21.92 14.70 26.75
C ILE A 224 -20.70 13.98 27.31
N HIS A 225 -20.94 12.92 28.07
CA HIS A 225 -19.89 12.06 28.62
C HIS A 225 -19.73 10.84 27.72
N VAL A 226 -18.50 10.54 27.35
CA VAL A 226 -18.16 9.42 26.49
C VAL A 226 -17.12 8.56 27.18
N ARG A 227 -17.38 7.26 27.22
CA ARG A 227 -16.40 6.25 27.54
C ARG A 227 -16.29 5.30 26.35
N MET A 228 -15.09 5.22 25.79
CA MET A 228 -14.78 4.36 24.65
C MET A 228 -13.63 3.45 25.03
N SER A 229 -13.71 2.16 24.68
CA SER A 229 -12.57 1.26 24.84
C SER A 229 -12.40 0.28 23.70
N LEU A 230 -11.14 -0.07 23.44
CA LEU A 230 -10.75 -1.13 22.52
C LEU A 230 -10.11 -2.26 23.32
N PRO A 231 -10.49 -3.54 23.08
CA PRO A 231 -9.93 -4.69 23.79
C PRO A 231 -8.42 -4.86 23.61
N LYS A 232 -7.90 -4.45 22.44
CA LYS A 232 -6.50 -4.58 22.04
C LYS A 232 -6.04 -3.33 21.31
N THR A 233 -4.72 -3.19 21.20
CA THR A 233 -4.04 -2.09 20.51
C THR A 233 -3.49 -2.51 19.15
N TYR A 234 -3.67 -3.77 18.79
CA TYR A 234 -3.18 -4.38 17.57
C TYR A 234 -4.27 -5.22 16.91
N TYR A 235 -4.42 -5.05 15.60
CA TYR A 235 -5.34 -5.82 14.78
C TYR A 235 -4.72 -6.16 13.42
N VAL A 236 -5.30 -7.12 12.71
CA VAL A 236 -4.97 -7.45 11.33
C VAL A 236 -6.21 -7.28 10.42
N PRO A 237 -6.03 -7.08 9.09
CA PRO A 237 -7.16 -7.06 8.17
C PRO A 237 -8.05 -8.30 8.30
N GLY A 238 -9.37 -8.10 8.32
CA GLY A 238 -10.38 -9.13 8.56
C GLY A 238 -10.71 -9.41 10.04
N GLU A 239 -9.92 -8.93 11.00
CA GLU A 239 -10.24 -9.07 12.43
C GLU A 239 -11.41 -8.14 12.84
N VAL A 240 -12.22 -8.57 13.81
CA VAL A 240 -13.33 -7.78 14.37
C VAL A 240 -12.86 -6.99 15.59
N ILE A 241 -12.87 -5.66 15.49
CA ILE A 241 -12.70 -4.74 16.63
C ILE A 241 -14.05 -4.61 17.35
N ARG A 242 -14.16 -5.18 18.55
CA ARG A 242 -15.34 -5.02 19.42
C ARG A 242 -15.21 -3.74 20.25
N THR A 243 -15.60 -2.61 19.66
CA THR A 243 -15.50 -1.30 20.31
C THR A 243 -16.57 -1.15 21.37
N PHE A 244 -16.18 -0.99 22.64
CA PHE A 244 -17.11 -0.64 23.70
C PHE A 244 -17.36 0.87 23.68
N LEU A 245 -18.63 1.26 23.76
CA LEU A 245 -19.05 2.65 23.74
C LEU A 245 -20.18 2.89 24.73
N GLN A 246 -19.93 3.77 25.69
CA GLN A 246 -20.94 4.27 26.63
C GLN A 246 -21.03 5.79 26.45
N ILE A 247 -22.22 6.29 26.12
CA ILE A 247 -22.48 7.71 25.91
C ILE A 247 -23.60 8.14 26.85
N THR A 248 -23.32 9.12 27.70
CA THR A 248 -24.31 9.76 28.57
C THR A 248 -24.56 11.17 28.04
N ASN A 249 -25.76 11.38 27.52
CA ASN A 249 -26.21 12.67 27.00
C ASN A 249 -27.00 13.42 28.07
N ASP A 250 -26.32 14.22 28.89
CA ASP A 250 -26.97 15.10 29.87
C ASP A 250 -27.42 16.43 29.25
N SER A 251 -27.31 16.56 27.93
CA SER A 251 -27.81 17.72 27.19
C SER A 251 -29.34 17.72 27.09
N ARG A 252 -29.86 18.92 26.77
CA ARG A 252 -31.27 19.12 26.41
C ARG A 252 -31.54 18.90 24.93
N ARG A 253 -30.54 18.44 24.16
CA ARG A 253 -30.62 18.22 22.71
C ARG A 253 -30.51 16.74 22.39
N THR A 254 -31.16 16.36 21.29
CA THR A 254 -31.02 15.00 20.74
C THR A 254 -29.76 14.98 19.89
N LEU A 255 -28.87 14.02 20.13
CA LEU A 255 -27.64 13.83 19.36
C LEU A 255 -27.98 13.04 18.11
N LYS A 256 -27.87 13.66 16.94
CA LYS A 256 -28.34 13.06 15.68
C LYS A 256 -27.20 12.52 14.83
N ASN A 257 -26.05 13.18 14.83
CA ASN A 257 -24.95 12.85 13.94
C ASN A 257 -23.82 12.19 14.72
N CYS A 258 -24.00 10.92 15.06
CA CYS A 258 -23.00 10.13 15.79
C CYS A 258 -22.27 9.21 14.81
N HIS A 259 -20.96 9.36 14.68
CA HIS A 259 -20.13 8.59 13.75
C HIS A 259 -18.96 7.94 14.48
N LEU A 260 -18.80 6.63 14.30
CA LEU A 260 -17.63 5.87 14.70
C LEU A 260 -16.79 5.59 13.46
N THR A 261 -15.57 6.12 13.41
CA THR A 261 -14.75 6.12 12.19
C THR A 261 -13.34 5.60 12.46
N ILE A 262 -12.89 4.65 11.65
CA ILE A 262 -11.48 4.27 11.59
C ILE A 262 -10.79 5.25 10.66
N MET A 263 -9.81 5.98 11.20
CA MET A 263 -8.96 6.90 10.44
C MET A 263 -7.58 6.29 10.25
N GLN A 264 -7.07 6.40 9.04
CA GLN A 264 -5.68 6.17 8.70
C GLN A 264 -4.93 7.50 8.75
N HIS A 265 -3.85 7.54 9.52
CA HIS A 265 -2.95 8.68 9.60
C HIS A 265 -1.64 8.32 8.91
N ILE A 266 -1.24 9.13 7.93
CA ILE A 266 0.00 8.91 7.17
C ILE A 266 0.91 10.11 7.39
N CYS A 267 2.16 9.85 7.76
CA CYS A 267 3.22 10.85 7.85
C CYS A 267 4.31 10.54 6.83
N TYR A 268 4.43 11.39 5.82
CA TYR A 268 5.50 11.35 4.83
C TYR A 268 6.65 12.23 5.30
N LYS A 269 7.89 11.72 5.22
CA LYS A 269 9.12 12.47 5.44
C LYS A 269 9.81 12.71 4.10
N ALA A 270 10.33 13.91 3.91
CA ALA A 270 11.13 14.23 2.73
C ALA A 270 12.16 15.31 3.04
N LYS A 271 13.15 15.47 2.15
CA LYS A 271 14.18 16.50 2.26
C LYS A 271 14.01 17.58 1.21
N ASP A 272 14.42 18.80 1.54
CA ASP A 272 14.58 19.87 0.56
C ASP A 272 16.01 19.87 -0.05
N PHE A 273 16.30 20.81 -0.95
CA PHE A 273 17.63 20.97 -1.55
C PHE A 273 18.75 21.24 -0.55
N SER A 274 18.44 21.75 0.65
CA SER A 274 19.39 21.96 1.74
C SER A 274 19.52 20.74 2.66
N CYS A 275 18.95 19.59 2.29
CA CYS A 275 18.92 18.35 3.06
C CYS A 275 18.18 18.45 4.39
N LYS A 276 17.36 19.48 4.60
CA LYS A 276 16.54 19.62 5.81
C LYS A 276 15.33 18.69 5.72
N GLU A 277 15.03 17.94 6.78
CA GLU A 277 13.85 17.08 6.87
C GLU A 277 12.57 17.92 7.05
N HIS A 278 11.54 17.55 6.29
CA HIS A 278 10.18 18.08 6.38
C HIS A 278 9.19 16.93 6.45
N ARG A 279 8.03 17.19 7.06
CA ARG A 279 6.96 16.20 7.21
C ARG A 279 5.66 16.71 6.60
N LYS A 280 4.95 15.82 5.92
CA LYS A 280 3.59 16.04 5.41
C LYS A 280 2.67 14.99 6.02
N ARG A 281 1.56 15.42 6.60
CA ARG A 281 0.56 14.52 7.17
C ARG A 281 -0.71 14.49 6.34
N THR A 282 -1.35 13.34 6.30
CA THR A 282 -2.64 13.12 5.63
C THR A 282 -3.46 12.15 6.44
N ASP A 283 -4.74 12.44 6.57
CA ASP A 283 -5.70 11.62 7.31
C ASP A 283 -6.81 11.17 6.35
N LYS A 284 -7.16 9.88 6.38
CA LYS A 284 -8.20 9.31 5.52
C LYS A 284 -9.14 8.44 6.34
N ALA A 285 -10.45 8.61 6.18
CA ALA A 285 -11.43 7.69 6.73
C ALA A 285 -11.42 6.39 5.91
N VAL A 286 -11.16 5.25 6.55
CA VAL A 286 -11.15 3.93 5.88
C VAL A 286 -12.42 3.12 6.15
N LEU A 287 -13.12 3.43 7.25
CA LEU A 287 -14.41 2.85 7.63
C LEU A 287 -15.16 3.88 8.47
N SER A 288 -16.45 4.08 8.21
CA SER A 288 -17.30 4.96 9.02
C SER A 288 -18.66 4.30 9.24
N GLU A 289 -19.10 4.23 10.49
CA GLU A 289 -20.39 3.71 10.92
C GLU A 289 -21.21 4.84 11.55
N CYS A 290 -22.45 5.02 11.07
CA CYS A 290 -23.42 5.89 11.72
C CYS A 290 -24.03 5.17 12.92
N LEU A 291 -23.92 5.77 14.10
CA LEU A 291 -24.51 5.24 15.32
C LEU A 291 -25.97 5.71 15.46
N PRO A 292 -26.81 4.97 16.21
CA PRO A 292 -28.18 5.39 16.48
C PRO A 292 -28.27 6.75 17.16
N VAL A 293 -29.36 7.45 16.89
CA VAL A 293 -29.69 8.74 17.52
C VAL A 293 -29.82 8.56 19.03
N ILE A 294 -29.27 9.49 19.80
CA ILE A 294 -29.30 9.47 21.27
C ILE A 294 -30.24 10.57 21.76
N GLY A 295 -31.28 10.18 22.48
CA GLY A 295 -32.27 11.08 23.08
C GLY A 295 -31.67 12.01 24.12
N LYS A 296 -32.44 13.01 24.52
CA LYS A 296 -32.10 13.96 25.59
C LYS A 296 -32.06 13.22 26.92
N GLN A 297 -31.12 13.57 27.80
CA GLN A 297 -31.02 12.99 29.16
C GLN A 297 -30.99 11.45 29.15
N GLN A 298 -30.33 10.89 28.16
CA GLN A 298 -30.29 9.44 27.92
C GLN A 298 -28.85 8.93 28.04
N GLN A 299 -28.71 7.76 28.65
CA GLN A 299 -27.49 6.98 28.59
C GLN A 299 -27.69 5.77 27.68
N VAL A 300 -26.70 5.49 26.84
CA VAL A 300 -26.65 4.32 25.97
C VAL A 300 -25.31 3.61 26.13
N GLU A 301 -25.34 2.29 26.01
CA GLU A 301 -24.16 1.43 26.08
C GLU A 301 -24.24 0.39 24.97
N TRP A 302 -23.17 0.28 24.18
CA TRP A 302 -23.09 -0.61 23.02
C TRP A 302 -21.72 -1.28 22.90
N ILE A 303 -21.73 -2.45 22.27
CA ILE A 303 -20.53 -3.07 21.69
C ILE A 303 -20.70 -3.01 20.17
N ARG A 304 -19.87 -2.23 19.49
CA ARG A 304 -19.90 -2.05 18.04
C ARG A 304 -18.82 -2.90 17.37
N PRO A 305 -19.19 -3.94 16.60
CA PRO A 305 -18.23 -4.77 15.87
C PRO A 305 -17.81 -4.08 14.56
N LEU A 306 -16.56 -3.66 14.47
CA LEU A 306 -15.97 -3.11 13.26
C LEU A 306 -15.00 -4.11 12.64
N ILE A 307 -15.25 -4.56 11.42
CA ILE A 307 -14.31 -5.42 10.69
C ILE A 307 -13.19 -4.56 10.12
N VAL A 308 -11.94 -4.88 10.45
CA VAL A 308 -10.78 -4.18 9.87
C VAL A 308 -10.76 -4.45 8.35
N PRO A 309 -10.89 -3.43 7.51
CA PRO A 309 -10.87 -3.64 6.06
C PRO A 309 -9.48 -4.02 5.54
N SER A 310 -9.36 -4.29 4.24
CA SER A 310 -8.04 -4.44 3.60
C SER A 310 -7.32 -3.09 3.55
N ILE A 311 -6.41 -2.86 4.50
CA ILE A 311 -5.65 -1.62 4.66
C ILE A 311 -4.18 -1.94 4.94
N PRO A 312 -3.24 -1.03 4.58
CA PRO A 312 -1.82 -1.29 4.75
C PRO A 312 -1.45 -1.53 6.21
N PRO A 313 -0.59 -2.51 6.50
CA PRO A 313 -0.02 -2.64 7.83
C PRO A 313 0.94 -1.49 8.11
N LYS A 314 1.36 -1.38 9.37
CA LYS A 314 2.46 -0.49 9.76
C LYS A 314 3.73 -0.86 8.98
N LEU A 315 4.37 0.13 8.36
CA LEU A 315 5.59 -0.04 7.57
C LEU A 315 6.83 0.10 8.46
N THR A 316 7.15 -0.92 9.28
CA THR A 316 8.28 -0.88 10.22
C THR A 316 9.64 -0.80 9.54
N ARG A 317 9.71 -1.25 8.28
CA ARG A 317 10.94 -1.28 7.46
C ARG A 317 10.99 -0.16 6.41
N CYS A 318 10.12 0.85 6.54
CA CYS A 318 10.18 2.08 5.74
C CYS A 318 10.46 3.26 6.68
N THR A 319 11.47 4.05 6.36
CA THR A 319 11.89 5.17 7.22
C THR A 319 11.21 6.48 6.87
N ILE A 320 10.75 6.62 5.62
CA ILE A 320 10.21 7.86 5.04
C ILE A 320 8.67 7.91 5.00
N ILE A 321 7.99 6.80 5.28
CA ILE A 321 6.52 6.74 5.35
C ILE A 321 6.12 6.04 6.65
N GLU A 322 5.33 6.71 7.48
CA GLU A 322 4.78 6.16 8.71
C GLU A 322 3.25 6.09 8.61
N ILE A 323 2.67 4.96 9.01
CA ILE A 323 1.22 4.74 9.01
C ILE A 323 0.79 4.36 10.42
N THR A 324 -0.22 5.06 10.94
CA THR A 324 -0.90 4.74 12.20
C THR A 324 -2.41 4.81 12.00
N TYR A 325 -3.17 4.18 12.91
CA TYR A 325 -4.62 4.14 12.84
C TYR A 325 -5.24 4.61 14.13
N SER A 326 -6.48 5.09 14.03
CA SER A 326 -7.23 5.48 15.20
C SER A 326 -8.73 5.21 15.05
N CYS A 327 -9.37 4.89 16.17
CA CYS A 327 -10.83 4.82 16.28
C CYS A 327 -11.33 6.15 16.82
N ASN A 328 -12.15 6.85 16.01
CA ASN A 328 -12.62 8.20 16.27
C ASN A 328 -14.12 8.19 16.51
N LEU A 329 -14.55 8.86 17.56
CA LEU A 329 -15.95 9.17 17.78
C LEU A 329 -16.20 10.64 17.52
N LYS A 330 -17.14 10.92 16.62
CA LYS A 330 -17.67 12.26 16.38
C LYS A 330 -19.16 12.28 16.71
N ILE A 331 -19.58 13.25 17.50
CA ILE A 331 -20.99 13.48 17.87
C ILE A 331 -21.31 14.92 17.52
N ASP A 332 -22.21 15.10 16.54
CA ASP A 332 -22.58 16.39 15.97
C ASP A 332 -21.32 17.19 15.54
N SER A 333 -21.02 18.30 16.21
CA SER A 333 -19.83 19.13 15.94
C SER A 333 -18.61 18.77 16.78
N HIS A 334 -18.74 17.84 17.74
CA HIS A 334 -17.67 17.50 18.69
C HIS A 334 -16.94 16.22 18.26
N THR A 335 -15.62 16.31 18.17
CA THR A 335 -14.73 15.15 17.98
C THR A 335 -14.07 14.84 19.32
N PHE A 336 -14.19 13.59 19.77
CA PHE A 336 -13.56 13.12 21.00
C PHE A 336 -12.16 12.59 20.74
N THR A 337 -11.37 12.45 21.81
CA THR A 337 -10.00 11.93 21.78
C THR A 337 -10.00 10.53 21.18
N PRO A 338 -9.24 10.30 20.11
CA PRO A 338 -9.25 9.03 19.41
C PRO A 338 -8.39 7.98 20.12
N ILE A 339 -8.79 6.71 20.03
CA ILE A 339 -7.96 5.58 20.51
C ILE A 339 -7.05 5.15 19.36
N LEU A 340 -5.74 5.30 19.55
CA LEU A 340 -4.74 4.85 18.58
C LEU A 340 -4.57 3.34 18.64
N PHE A 341 -4.43 2.71 17.47
CA PHE A 341 -4.08 1.30 17.36
C PHE A 341 -3.17 1.04 16.16
N THR A 342 -2.55 -0.13 16.13
CA THR A 342 -1.66 -0.57 15.07
C THR A 342 -2.34 -1.66 14.25
N VAL A 343 -2.25 -1.55 12.93
CA VAL A 343 -2.60 -2.65 12.02
C VAL A 343 -1.30 -3.33 11.59
N GLY A 344 -1.24 -4.66 11.64
CA GLY A 344 -0.08 -5.40 11.16
C GLY A 344 -0.40 -6.38 10.03
N SER A 345 0.66 -7.03 9.55
CA SER A 345 0.57 -7.96 8.42
C SER A 345 0.28 -9.39 8.87
N ILE A 346 -0.51 -10.10 8.08
CA ILE A 346 -0.70 -11.54 8.17
C ILE A 346 0.38 -12.20 7.31
N THR A 347 1.22 -13.04 7.89
CA THR A 347 2.27 -13.77 7.16
C THR A 347 2.14 -15.28 7.40
N PRO A 348 2.57 -16.15 6.46
CA PRO A 348 2.54 -17.59 6.65
C PRO A 348 3.31 -18.02 7.90
N LYS A 349 4.45 -17.38 8.19
CA LYS A 349 5.24 -17.60 9.40
C LYS A 349 4.40 -17.37 10.67
N LYS A 350 3.65 -16.27 10.73
CA LYS A 350 2.77 -15.95 11.87
C LYS A 350 1.60 -16.93 11.98
N LEU A 351 0.95 -17.28 10.87
CA LEU A 351 -0.16 -18.23 10.86
C LEU A 351 0.29 -19.64 11.29
N MET A 352 1.43 -20.11 10.78
CA MET A 352 2.01 -21.40 11.17
C MET A 352 2.38 -21.41 12.66
N LYS A 353 3.02 -20.34 13.16
CA LYS A 353 3.33 -20.21 14.59
C LYS A 353 2.07 -20.27 15.45
N ASN A 354 1.02 -19.53 15.08
CA ASN A 354 -0.24 -19.53 15.81
C ASN A 354 -0.92 -20.91 15.80
N ASN A 355 -0.91 -21.62 14.67
CA ASN A 355 -1.43 -22.98 14.58
C ASN A 355 -0.64 -23.95 15.47
N LEU A 356 0.69 -23.82 15.51
CA LEU A 356 1.55 -24.59 16.41
C LEU A 356 1.26 -24.28 17.89
N THR A 357 1.15 -23.01 18.27
CA THR A 357 0.82 -22.62 19.66
C THR A 357 -0.54 -23.20 20.07
N LYS A 358 -1.58 -23.04 19.23
CA LYS A 358 -2.89 -23.62 19.47
C LYS A 358 -2.84 -25.14 19.57
N ALA A 359 -2.00 -25.81 18.78
CA ALA A 359 -1.82 -27.25 18.88
C ALA A 359 -1.19 -27.65 20.21
N VAL A 360 -0.17 -26.92 20.68
CA VAL A 360 0.48 -27.16 21.97
C VAL A 360 -0.45 -26.88 23.16
N GLU A 361 -1.25 -25.81 23.11
CA GLU A 361 -2.27 -25.51 24.13
C GLU A 361 -3.36 -26.58 24.19
N ASN A 362 -3.80 -27.07 23.03
CA ASN A 362 -4.76 -28.17 22.94
C ASN A 362 -4.17 -29.50 23.44
N VAL A 363 -2.87 -29.75 23.23
CA VAL A 363 -2.19 -30.93 23.81
C VAL A 363 -2.06 -30.80 25.33
N SER A 364 -1.73 -29.60 25.82
CA SER A 364 -1.64 -29.32 27.27
C SER A 364 -2.98 -29.45 27.98
N THR A 365 -4.09 -29.13 27.31
CA THR A 365 -5.46 -29.29 27.84
C THR A 365 -6.02 -30.70 27.64
N LYS A 366 -5.61 -31.43 26.59
CA LYS A 366 -6.01 -32.83 26.33
C LYS A 366 -5.22 -33.88 27.12
N LEU A 367 -4.24 -33.50 27.94
CA LEU A 367 -3.69 -34.39 28.98
C LEU A 367 -4.69 -34.68 30.12
N ALA A 368 -5.90 -34.10 30.09
CA ALA A 368 -6.98 -34.35 31.03
C ALA A 368 -8.14 -35.22 30.48
N ASP A 369 -8.17 -35.55 29.18
CA ASP A 369 -9.23 -36.43 28.66
C ASP A 369 -8.75 -37.24 27.45
N ASN A 370 -8.80 -38.56 27.61
CA ASN A 370 -8.37 -39.50 26.59
C ASN A 370 -9.41 -39.62 25.47
N SER A 371 -8.86 -39.77 24.27
CA SER A 371 -9.45 -40.26 23.02
C SER A 371 -10.12 -39.25 22.07
N GLN A 372 -9.61 -39.32 20.83
CA GLN A 372 -10.20 -38.93 19.54
C GLN A 372 -9.65 -37.69 18.80
N THR A 373 -9.21 -38.03 17.57
CA THR A 373 -9.03 -37.23 16.35
C THR A 373 -7.89 -36.19 16.28
N PHE A 374 -6.75 -36.67 15.78
CA PHE A 374 -5.65 -35.88 15.20
C PHE A 374 -5.91 -35.64 13.69
N GLN A 375 -7.06 -35.06 13.33
CA GLN A 375 -7.37 -34.71 11.94
C GLN A 375 -8.23 -33.44 11.91
N ALA A 376 -7.59 -32.27 11.83
CA ALA A 376 -8.12 -31.03 11.21
C ALA A 376 -7.30 -29.79 11.62
N TYR A 377 -6.00 -29.76 11.32
CA TYR A 377 -5.35 -28.45 11.14
C TYR A 377 -5.44 -28.13 9.65
N GLY A 378 -6.49 -27.40 9.26
CA GLY A 378 -6.66 -26.88 7.89
C GLY A 378 -5.41 -26.12 7.44
N ARG A 379 -5.15 -26.07 6.13
CA ARG A 379 -3.99 -25.34 5.63
C ARG A 379 -4.20 -23.87 6.03
N TRP A 380 -3.16 -23.21 6.54
CA TRP A 380 -3.22 -21.79 6.91
C TRP A 380 -3.73 -20.89 5.76
N ALA A 381 -3.53 -21.35 4.52
CA ALA A 381 -4.03 -20.70 3.31
C ALA A 381 -5.57 -20.66 3.24
N ASP A 382 -6.26 -21.64 3.83
CA ASP A 382 -7.73 -21.72 3.83
C ASP A 382 -8.37 -20.71 4.81
N GLN A 383 -7.57 -19.99 5.59
CA GLN A 383 -8.02 -19.01 6.59
C GLN A 383 -7.91 -17.55 6.13
N ILE A 384 -7.37 -17.33 4.92
CA ILE A 384 -7.09 -15.98 4.42
C ILE A 384 -7.63 -15.78 2.99
N ALA A 385 -8.01 -14.54 2.70
CA ALA A 385 -8.26 -14.05 1.35
C ALA A 385 -7.34 -12.87 1.04
N TYR A 386 -7.05 -12.63 -0.24
CA TYR A 386 -6.29 -11.46 -0.68
C TYR A 386 -7.25 -10.41 -1.26
N ASN A 387 -7.43 -9.31 -0.54
CA ASN A 387 -8.36 -8.26 -0.94
C ASN A 387 -7.61 -7.00 -1.33
N ASP A 388 -8.09 -6.31 -2.36
CA ASP A 388 -7.58 -5.00 -2.74
C ASP A 388 -7.69 -4.03 -1.56
N ALA A 389 -6.68 -3.17 -1.40
CA ALA A 389 -6.69 -2.10 -0.42
C ALA A 389 -7.95 -1.25 -0.58
N VAL A 390 -8.56 -0.77 0.51
CA VAL A 390 -9.72 0.14 0.38
C VAL A 390 -9.31 1.47 -0.26
N ILE A 391 -8.06 1.91 -0.05
CA ILE A 391 -7.48 3.14 -0.57
C ILE A 391 -6.08 2.84 -1.13
N GLY A 392 -5.65 3.60 -2.13
CA GLY A 392 -4.28 3.52 -2.67
C GLY A 392 -4.21 2.89 -4.06
N GLU A 393 -5.15 3.25 -4.94
CA GLU A 393 -5.02 2.94 -6.36
C GLU A 393 -4.12 3.98 -7.04
N ALA A 394 -3.18 3.53 -7.86
CA ALA A 394 -2.24 4.40 -8.54
C ALA A 394 -1.91 3.90 -9.95
N LEU A 395 -1.73 4.83 -10.88
CA LEU A 395 -1.20 4.51 -12.20
C LEU A 395 0.30 4.24 -12.13
N VAL A 396 0.74 3.12 -12.71
CA VAL A 396 2.16 2.78 -12.83
C VAL A 396 2.64 3.11 -14.24
N GLN A 397 3.13 4.34 -14.42
CA GLN A 397 3.66 4.83 -15.70
C GLN A 397 5.05 5.46 -15.51
N GLU A 398 5.93 5.28 -16.51
CA GLU A 398 7.20 5.99 -16.62
C GLU A 398 7.38 6.52 -18.06
N THR A 399 7.39 7.86 -18.19
CA THR A 399 7.94 8.65 -19.32
C THR A 399 7.31 8.50 -20.71
N ILE A 400 7.45 9.56 -21.52
CA ILE A 400 6.73 9.85 -22.77
C ILE A 400 7.39 9.20 -24.01
N ASP A 401 8.63 8.73 -23.88
CA ASP A 401 9.49 8.39 -25.05
C ASP A 401 9.50 6.90 -25.45
N ALA A 402 8.85 6.02 -24.68
CA ALA A 402 8.78 4.58 -24.95
C ALA A 402 7.35 4.10 -25.21
N LEU A 403 7.18 3.16 -26.14
CA LEU A 403 5.90 2.51 -26.40
C LEU A 403 5.56 1.60 -25.21
N GLN A 404 4.64 2.06 -24.35
CA GLN A 404 4.19 1.31 -23.18
C GLN A 404 3.00 0.41 -23.54
N TYR A 405 3.18 -0.90 -23.48
CA TYR A 405 2.13 -1.90 -23.82
C TYR A 405 1.23 -2.23 -22.64
N CYS A 406 1.70 -1.93 -21.43
CA CYS A 406 1.07 -2.31 -20.17
C CYS A 406 0.67 -1.03 -19.42
N ASN A 407 -0.59 -0.62 -19.53
CA ASN A 407 -1.20 0.32 -18.58
C ASN A 407 -1.62 -0.49 -17.35
N SER A 408 -0.83 -0.47 -16.28
CA SER A 408 -1.20 -1.12 -15.04
C SER A 408 -1.59 -0.07 -14.01
N ILE A 409 -2.90 0.12 -13.84
CA ILE A 409 -3.43 0.59 -12.58
C ILE A 409 -3.03 -0.45 -11.53
N PHE A 410 -2.40 0.00 -10.45
CA PHE A 410 -1.95 -0.84 -9.37
C PHE A 410 -2.66 -0.45 -8.09
N LYS A 411 -3.16 -1.47 -7.40
CA LYS A 411 -3.77 -1.35 -6.09
C LYS A 411 -3.19 -2.47 -5.23
N PRO A 412 -2.51 -2.15 -4.12
CA PRO A 412 -1.95 -3.18 -3.25
C PRO A 412 -3.05 -4.14 -2.76
N LYS A 413 -2.72 -5.42 -2.64
CA LYS A 413 -3.58 -6.45 -2.03
C LYS A 413 -3.02 -6.93 -0.71
N TYR A 414 -3.85 -6.94 0.33
CA TYR A 414 -3.44 -7.42 1.65
C TYR A 414 -4.15 -8.73 2.01
N PRO A 415 -3.45 -9.69 2.64
CA PRO A 415 -4.10 -10.85 3.20
C PRO A 415 -5.02 -10.40 4.35
N CYS A 416 -6.25 -10.88 4.31
CA CYS A 416 -7.30 -10.63 5.29
C CYS A 416 -7.74 -11.96 5.90
N LEU A 417 -7.97 -12.00 7.20
CA LEU A 417 -8.62 -13.15 7.83
C LEU A 417 -10.01 -13.32 7.24
N LEU A 418 -10.34 -14.55 6.86
CA LEU A 418 -11.73 -14.92 6.62
C LEU A 418 -12.43 -14.90 7.98
N VAL A 419 -13.47 -14.07 8.09
CA VAL A 419 -14.32 -14.10 9.28
C VAL A 419 -14.98 -15.46 9.31
N SER A 420 -14.43 -16.39 10.07
CA SER A 420 -15.16 -17.58 10.46
C SER A 420 -16.44 -17.09 11.13
N GLU A 421 -17.59 -17.59 10.70
CA GLU A 421 -18.87 -17.45 11.37
C GLU A 421 -18.76 -18.06 12.78
N LEU A 422 -18.08 -17.35 13.70
CA LEU A 422 -18.34 -17.43 15.13
C LEU A 422 -19.57 -16.54 15.39
N ALA A 423 -20.63 -16.87 14.65
CA ALA A 423 -21.97 -16.39 14.80
C ALA A 423 -22.74 -17.54 15.44
N GLU A 424 -22.79 -17.56 16.76
CA GLU A 424 -23.95 -18.03 17.50
C GLU A 424 -23.85 -17.45 18.91
N GLY A 425 -24.85 -16.64 19.29
CA GLY A 425 -24.95 -16.06 20.63
C GLY A 425 -25.30 -14.58 20.72
N ASN A 426 -26.16 -14.04 19.84
CA ASN A 426 -27.38 -13.34 20.26
C ASN A 426 -28.12 -12.74 19.06
N ASN A 427 -29.33 -13.26 18.85
CA ASN A 427 -30.35 -12.65 18.01
C ASN A 427 -30.68 -11.25 18.54
N ASN A 428 -30.50 -10.23 17.69
CA ASN A 428 -31.57 -9.29 17.34
C ASN A 428 -31.10 -8.33 16.23
N SER A 429 -31.71 -8.55 15.04
CA SER A 429 -32.11 -7.56 14.03
C SER A 429 -31.19 -6.34 13.77
N SER A 430 -30.66 -6.20 12.56
CA SER A 430 -31.39 -5.56 11.44
C SER A 430 -30.46 -5.21 10.26
N SER A 431 -30.84 -5.71 9.08
CA SER A 431 -30.67 -5.14 7.72
C SER A 431 -29.33 -4.48 7.34
N PHE A 432 -28.55 -5.24 6.56
CA PHE A 432 -27.60 -4.70 5.58
C PHE A 432 -28.34 -3.76 4.60
N CYS A 433 -28.01 -2.47 4.61
CA CYS A 433 -28.25 -1.59 3.47
C CYS A 433 -26.96 -1.41 2.69
N LYS A 434 -26.88 -2.09 1.54
CA LYS A 434 -26.06 -1.67 0.41
C LYS A 434 -26.63 -0.33 -0.08
N ASN A 435 -25.80 0.71 -0.15
CA ASN A 435 -25.96 1.79 -1.12
C ASN A 435 -24.60 2.48 -1.30
N SER A 436 -23.90 2.05 -2.33
CA SER A 436 -22.86 2.81 -3.02
C SER A 436 -23.52 3.55 -4.18
N SER A 437 -23.68 4.88 -4.07
CA SER A 437 -23.69 5.79 -5.22
C SER A 437 -23.81 7.25 -4.78
N SER A 438 -22.88 8.05 -5.29
CA SER A 438 -22.95 9.50 -5.52
C SER A 438 -23.33 10.42 -4.36
N LEU A 439 -22.34 11.08 -3.77
CA LEU A 439 -22.52 12.41 -3.18
C LEU A 439 -21.70 13.39 -4.01
N ASN A 440 -22.46 14.30 -4.64
CA ASN A 440 -21.99 15.44 -5.41
C ASN A 440 -21.06 16.33 -4.58
N ASP A 441 -19.95 16.72 -5.20
CA ASP A 441 -19.17 17.89 -4.83
C ASP A 441 -20.04 19.13 -5.00
N ASN A 442 -20.43 19.74 -3.89
CA ASN A 442 -20.79 21.16 -3.82
C ASN A 442 -19.97 21.77 -2.68
N SER A 443 -18.78 22.26 -3.01
CA SER A 443 -18.06 23.22 -2.18
C SER A 443 -18.03 24.55 -2.91
N ASP A 444 -18.75 25.51 -2.35
CA ASP A 444 -18.76 26.91 -2.71
C ASP A 444 -17.33 27.46 -2.83
N ALA A 445 -16.95 27.80 -4.06
CA ALA A 445 -15.81 28.65 -4.35
C ALA A 445 -16.25 30.11 -4.17
N GLN A 446 -15.77 30.77 -3.12
CA GLN A 446 -15.83 32.22 -3.05
C GLN A 446 -14.87 32.81 -4.07
N HIS A 447 -15.45 33.36 -5.15
CA HIS A 447 -14.81 34.25 -6.10
C HIS A 447 -14.39 35.56 -5.41
N SER A 448 -13.11 35.93 -5.51
CA SER A 448 -12.69 37.32 -5.44
C SER A 448 -12.10 37.71 -6.80
N THR A 449 -12.89 38.43 -7.57
CA THR A 449 -12.54 39.21 -8.76
C THR A 449 -11.45 40.22 -8.46
N PHE A 450 -10.43 40.31 -9.32
CA PHE A 450 -9.78 41.59 -9.64
C PHE A 450 -9.37 41.59 -11.12
N GLU A 451 -9.91 42.58 -11.83
CA GLU A 451 -9.74 42.86 -13.24
C GLU A 451 -8.34 43.42 -13.56
N VAL A 452 -8.01 43.21 -14.84
CA VAL A 452 -6.89 43.78 -15.58
C VAL A 452 -6.96 45.30 -15.62
N LEU A 453 -5.88 45.97 -15.23
CA LEU A 453 -5.25 47.07 -15.95
C LEU A 453 -3.76 47.10 -15.63
#